data_AF-A0A949PSD8-F1
#
_entry.id   AF-A0A949PSD8-F1
#
_cell.length_a   1.000
_cell.length_b   1.000
_cell.length_c   1.000
_cell.angle_alpha   90.00
_cell.angle_beta   90.00
_cell.angle_gamma   90.00
#
_symmetry.space_group_name_H-M   'P 1'
#
loop_
_entity.id
_entity.type
_entity.pdbx_description
1 polymer ?
#
loop_
_entity_poly.entity_id
_entity_poly.type
_entity_poly.pdbx_seq_one_letter_code
_entity_poly.pdbx_strand_id
1 'polypeptide(L)' 'MRTNLPVTQRNYTFPAHKTLISVTDIKGRITYCNTDFIEVSGYTQDELLGQPH' A
#
# COMPACT_ATOMS: atom_id res chain seq x y z
N MET A 1 18.29 -2.08 -0.48
CA MET A 1 16.98 -2.68 -0.86
C MET A 1 16.33 -3.20 0.41
N ARG A 2 15.07 -2.84 0.69
CA ARG A 2 14.32 -3.38 1.84
C ARG A 2 14.02 -4.86 1.60
N THR A 3 14.27 -5.71 2.59
CA THR A 3 14.02 -7.16 2.48
C THR A 3 12.58 -7.44 2.95
N ASN A 4 11.64 -7.60 2.01
CA ASN A 4 10.22 -7.83 2.31
C ASN A 4 9.94 -9.34 2.52
N LEU A 5 10.41 -9.90 3.64
CA LEU A 5 10.18 -11.30 4.01
C LEU A 5 8.95 -11.43 4.93
N PRO A 6 8.15 -12.50 4.81
CA PRO A 6 8.28 -13.63 3.88
C PRO A 6 7.66 -13.34 2.50
N VAL A 7 8.35 -13.75 1.43
CA VAL A 7 7.75 -13.80 0.07
C VAL A 7 6.87 -15.04 -0.01
N THR A 8 5.55 -14.86 -0.03
CA THR A 8 4.57 -15.94 0.15
C THR A 8 4.27 -16.75 -1.12
N GLN A 9 4.79 -16.37 -2.29
CA GLN A 9 4.43 -16.92 -3.60
C GLN A 9 2.92 -16.91 -3.90
N ARG A 10 2.13 -16.17 -3.11
CA ARG A 10 0.68 -16.05 -3.27
C ARG A 10 0.38 -14.81 -4.10
N ASN A 11 -0.25 -15.02 -5.26
CA ASN A 11 -0.78 -13.92 -6.04
C ASN A 11 -2.08 -13.41 -5.38
N TYR A 12 -2.22 -12.08 -5.31
CA TYR A 12 -3.46 -11.42 -4.91
C TYR A 12 -3.99 -10.67 -6.13
N THR A 13 -5.11 -11.15 -6.68
CA THR A 13 -5.78 -10.51 -7.81
C THR A 13 -6.87 -9.58 -7.32
N PHE A 14 -6.98 -8.40 -7.91
CA PHE A 14 -8.07 -7.45 -7.68
C PHE A 14 -8.76 -7.09 -8.99
N PRO A 15 -10.03 -6.63 -8.95
CA PRO A 15 -10.78 -6.27 -10.15
C PRO A 15 -10.09 -5.17 -10.96
N ALA A 16 -10.17 -5.25 -12.30
CA ALA A 16 -9.50 -4.30 -13.20
C ALA A 16 -9.96 -2.83 -13.07
N HIS A 17 -11.13 -2.59 -12.46
CA HIS A 17 -11.64 -1.24 -12.22
C HIS A 17 -11.12 -0.61 -10.93
N LYS A 18 -10.51 -1.38 -10.03
CA LYS A 18 -9.91 -0.82 -8.81
C LYS A 18 -8.64 -0.06 -9.16
N THR A 19 -8.51 1.13 -8.61
CA THR A 19 -7.34 1.98 -8.84
C THR A 19 -6.59 2.14 -7.53
N LEU A 20 -5.33 1.71 -7.50
CA LEU A 20 -4.48 1.82 -6.31
C LEU A 20 -3.87 3.23 -6.27
N ILE A 21 -4.29 4.05 -5.31
CA ILE A 21 -3.80 5.43 -5.18
C ILE A 21 -3.18 5.63 -3.80
N SER A 22 -1.92 6.07 -3.80
CA SER A 22 -1.22 6.62 -2.65
C SER A 22 -0.64 7.99 -3.01
N VAL A 23 -0.62 8.91 -2.05
CA VAL A 23 0.02 10.23 -2.17
C VAL A 23 1.08 10.31 -1.09
N THR A 24 2.23 10.85 -1.43
CA THR A 24 3.35 11.02 -0.51
C THR A 24 3.73 12.49 -0.35
N ASP A 25 4.36 12.81 0.77
CA ASP A 25 5.06 14.08 0.96
C ASP A 25 6.42 14.10 0.22
N ILE A 26 7.11 15.23 0.28
CA ILE A 26 8.46 15.40 -0.32
C ILE A 26 9.54 14.49 0.30
N LYS A 27 9.24 13.82 1.41
CA LYS A 27 10.13 12.86 2.09
C LYS A 27 9.73 11.41 1.78
N GLY A 28 8.72 11.20 0.92
CA GLY A 28 8.23 9.87 0.53
C GLY A 28 7.32 9.22 1.57
N ARG A 29 6.79 9.97 2.55
CA ARG A 29 5.84 9.42 3.54
C ARG A 29 4.42 9.50 3.02
N ILE A 30 3.66 8.43 3.16
CA ILE A 30 2.26 8.35 2.71
C ILE A 30 1.43 9.37 3.51
N THR A 31 0.79 10.30 2.81
CA THR A 31 -0.13 11.29 3.38
C THR A 31 -1.59 10.96 3.09
N TYR A 32 -1.83 10.14 2.07
CA TYR A 32 -3.16 9.66 1.72
C TYR A 32 -3.07 8.33 0.97
N CYS A 33 -4.04 7.46 1.18
CA CYS A 33 -4.29 6.28 0.38
C CYS A 33 -5.80 6.05 0.26
N ASN A 34 -6.25 5.57 -0.91
CA ASN A 34 -7.67 5.28 -1.10
C ASN A 34 -8.05 3.90 -0.54
N THR A 35 -9.36 3.63 -0.45
CA THR A 35 -9.88 2.38 0.09
C THR A 35 -9.39 1.15 -0.66
N ASP A 36 -9.28 1.22 -1.99
CA ASP A 36 -8.74 0.11 -2.79
C ASP A 36 -7.30 -0.21 -2.40
N PHE A 37 -6.45 0.81 -2.18
CA PHE A 37 -5.08 0.60 -1.74
C PHE A 37 -5.03 -0.06 -0.36
N ILE A 38 -5.83 0.42 0.59
CA ILE A 38 -5.90 -0.14 1.95
C ILE A 38 -6.28 -1.63 1.87
N GLU A 39 -7.36 -1.96 1.16
CA GLU A 39 -7.87 -3.32 1.02
C GLU A 39 -6.87 -4.28 0.37
N VAL A 40 -6.20 -3.85 -0.71
CA VAL A 40 -5.23 -4.68 -1.44
C VAL A 40 -3.91 -4.81 -0.67
N SER A 41 -3.49 -3.77 0.06
CA SER A 41 -2.23 -3.78 0.81
C SER A 41 -2.24 -4.73 2.00
N GLY A 42 -3.42 -5.02 2.56
CA GLY A 42 -3.58 -5.80 3.77
C GLY A 42 -3.18 -5.08 5.06
N TYR A 43 -2.88 -3.78 4.99
CA TYR A 43 -2.63 -2.91 6.13
C TYR A 43 -3.81 -1.99 6.40
N THR A 44 -3.95 -1.57 7.65
CA THR A 44 -4.91 -0.52 8.03
C THR A 44 -4.42 0.86 7.58
N GLN A 45 -5.35 1.81 7.46
CA GLN A 45 -4.99 3.19 7.14
C GLN A 45 -3.99 3.79 8.15
N ASP A 46 -4.16 3.49 9.44
CA ASP A 46 -3.29 4.00 10.50
C ASP A 46 -1.87 3.42 10.42
N GLU A 47 -1.73 2.17 9.95
CA GLU A 47 -0.43 1.56 9.69
C GLU A 47 0.24 2.13 8.44
N LEU A 48 -0.52 2.71 7.51
CA LEU A 48 0.02 3.27 6.25
C LEU A 48 0.37 4.75 6.39
N LEU A 49 -0.46 5.55 7.05
CA LEU A 49 -0.27 6.99 7.14
C LEU A 49 1.04 7.34 7.87
N GLY A 50 1.82 8.23 7.26
CA GLY A 50 3.12 8.65 7.76
C GLY A 50 4.27 7.66 7.52
N GLN A 51 3.97 6.44 7.03
CA GLN A 51 5.01 5.47 6.70
C GLN A 51 5.70 5.80 5.37
N PRO A 52 7.00 5.48 5.23
CA PRO A 52 7.70 5.59 3.96
C PRO A 52 7.13 4.62 2.93
N HIS A 53 6.82 5.15 1.74
CA HIS A 53 6.41 4.35 0.59
C HIS A 53 7.52 3.38 0.13
#